data_AF-A0A847VYH9-F1
#
_entry.id   AF-A0A847VYH9-F1
#
_cell.length_a   1.000
_cell.length_b   1.000
_cell.length_c   1.000
_cell.angle_alpha   90.00
_cell.angle_beta   90.00
_cell.angle_gamma   90.00
#
_symmetry.space_group_name_H-M   'P 1'
#
loop_
_entity.id
_entity.type
_entity.pdbx_description
1 polymer ?
#
loop_
_entity_poly.entity_id
_entity_poly.type
_entity_poly.pdbx_seq_one_letter_code
_entity_poly.pdbx_strand_id
1 'polypeptide(L)' 'WKRKTLTDFRAEELLVPIFKDGKCVYDRPDTSQIRDYCREQLALQWDEVKRFEYPHNYYVDLSQKLWDIKYELLCKSGNY' A
#
# COMPACT_ATOMS: atom_id res chain seq x y z
N TRP A 1 16.11 10.59 -9.77
CA TRP A 1 15.23 9.60 -9.13
C TRP A 1 14.37 8.95 -10.21
N LYS A 2 14.04 7.65 -10.14
CA LYS A 2 13.30 6.95 -11.21
C LYS A 2 11.83 7.41 -11.20
N ARG A 3 11.25 7.69 -12.37
CA ARG A 3 9.83 8.04 -12.54
C ARG A 3 9.20 7.04 -13.50
N LYS A 4 7.97 6.61 -13.20
CA LYS A 4 7.19 5.70 -14.04
C LYS A 4 5.80 6.29 -14.25
N THR A 5 5.31 6.26 -15.49
CA THR A 5 3.92 6.57 -15.81
C THR A 5 3.18 5.24 -15.91
N LEU A 6 2.06 5.11 -15.20
CA LEU A 6 1.19 3.94 -15.22
C LEU A 6 -0.10 4.31 -15.96
N THR A 7 -0.52 3.47 -16.90
CA THR A 7 -1.83 3.53 -17.56
C THR A 7 -2.52 2.17 -17.40
N ASP A 8 -3.83 2.14 -17.62
CA ASP A 8 -4.61 0.89 -17.66
C ASP A 8 -4.48 0.03 -16.40
N PHE A 9 -4.51 0.69 -15.24
CA PHE A 9 -4.39 0.05 -13.93
C PHE A 9 -5.69 0.17 -13.13
N ARG A 10 -5.85 -0.75 -12.17
CA ARG A 10 -6.88 -0.68 -11.13
C ARG A 10 -6.22 -0.22 -9.83
N ALA A 11 -6.77 0.82 -9.21
CA ALA A 11 -6.39 1.26 -7.87
C ALA A 11 -7.40 0.76 -6.84
N GLU A 12 -6.90 0.24 -5.71
CA GLU A 12 -7.72 -0.18 -4.58
C GLU A 12 -7.27 0.55 -3.31
N GLU A 13 -8.23 1.05 -2.54
CA GLU A 13 -7.98 1.67 -1.25
C GLU A 13 -7.75 0.57 -0.20
N LEU A 14 -6.52 0.46 0.31
CA LEU A 14 -6.15 -0.59 1.26
C LEU A 14 -6.63 -0.31 2.68
N LEU A 15 -6.68 0.96 3.07
CA LEU A 15 -7.08 1.37 4.42
C LEU A 15 -8.60 1.59 4.45
N VAL A 16 -9.32 0.60 4.96
CA VAL A 16 -10.77 0.69 5.17
C VAL A 16 -11.08 1.03 6.64
N PRO A 17 -12.10 1.87 6.90
CA PRO A 17 -12.43 2.25 8.26
C PRO A 17 -13.05 1.08 9.03
N ILE A 18 -12.43 0.69 10.14
CA ILE A 18 -12.96 -0.36 11.04
C ILE A 18 -13.88 0.25 12.11
N PHE A 19 -13.48 1.38 12.67
CA PHE A 19 -14.23 2.12 13.67
C PHE A 19 -14.44 3.56 13.20
N LYS A 20 -15.65 4.10 13.43
CA LYS A 20 -15.98 5.52 13.26
C LYS A 20 -16.71 6.00 14.50
N ASP A 21 -16.22 7.09 15.10
CA ASP A 21 -16.82 7.69 16.30
C ASP A 21 -17.09 6.68 17.44
N GLY A 22 -16.13 5.77 17.66
CA GLY A 22 -16.22 4.73 18.69
C GLY A 22 -17.14 3.55 18.34
N LYS A 23 -17.78 3.54 17.16
CA LYS A 23 -18.64 2.44 16.70
C LYS A 23 -17.91 1.58 15.67
N CYS A 24 -17.99 0.26 15.81
CA CYS A 24 -17.51 -0.66 14.79
C CYS A 24 -18.42 -0.57 13.56
N VAL A 25 -17.86 -0.19 12.41
CA VAL A 25 -18.59 -0.04 11.13
C VAL A 25 -18.16 -1.08 10.09
N TYR A 26 -17.29 -2.02 10.49
CA TYR A 26 -16.75 -3.05 9.63
C TYR A 26 -17.32 -4.42 9.96
N ASP A 27 -17.73 -5.12 8.92
CA ASP A 27 -18.20 -6.49 9.03
C ASP A 27 -17.00 -7.42 9.15
N ARG A 28 -16.87 -8.06 10.32
CA ARG A 28 -15.75 -8.95 10.61
C ARG A 28 -15.90 -10.24 9.78
N PRO A 29 -14.99 -10.52 8.83
CA PRO A 29 -15.01 -11.78 8.10
C PRO A 29 -14.67 -12.95 9.03
N ASP A 30 -15.15 -14.13 8.69
CA ASP A 30 -14.72 -15.36 9.35
C ASP A 30 -13.32 -15.79 8.88
N THR A 31 -12.72 -16.75 9.57
CA THR A 31 -11.36 -17.20 9.31
C THR A 31 -11.18 -17.85 7.94
N SER A 32 -12.23 -18.47 7.38
CA SER A 32 -12.19 -19.07 6.05
C SER A 32 -12.19 -18.00 4.97
N GLN A 33 -13.01 -16.95 5.12
CA GLN A 33 -13.03 -15.78 4.24
C GLN A 33 -11.68 -15.05 4.25
N ILE A 34 -11.06 -14.89 5.43
CA ILE A 34 -9.73 -14.29 5.55
C ILE A 34 -8.68 -15.11 4.79
N ARG A 35 -8.69 -16.44 4.97
CA ARG A 35 -7.75 -17.34 4.29
C ARG A 35 -7.89 -17.26 2.77
N ASP A 36 -9.13 -17.26 2.29
CA ASP A 36 -9.41 -17.27 0.85
C ASP A 36 -9.04 -15.91 0.24
N TYR A 37 -9.34 -14.79 0.93
CA TYR A 37 -8.86 -13.46 0.56
C TYR A 37 -7.33 -13.40 0.47
N CYS A 38 -6.60 -13.89 1.49
CA CYS A 38 -5.13 -13.92 1.45
C CYS A 38 -4.60 -14.71 0.24
N ARG A 39 -5.22 -15.84 -0.09
CA ARG A 39 -4.84 -16.65 -1.26
C ARG A 39 -5.04 -15.88 -2.56
N GLU A 40 -6.17 -15.21 -2.72
CA GLU A 40 -6.48 -14.40 -3.89
C GLU A 40 -5.50 -13.24 -4.05
N GLN A 41 -5.21 -12.51 -2.97
CA GLN A 41 -4.27 -11.39 -3.00
C GLN A 41 -2.84 -11.83 -3.34
N LEU A 42 -2.39 -12.99 -2.84
CA LEU A 42 -1.08 -13.55 -3.20
C LEU A 42 -1.00 -13.96 -4.68
N ALA A 43 -2.12 -14.37 -5.28
CA ALA A 43 -2.17 -14.69 -6.70
C ALA A 43 -1.99 -13.46 -7.61
N LEU A 44 -2.31 -12.25 -7.11
CA LEU A 44 -2.12 -10.99 -7.84
C LEU A 44 -0.66 -10.51 -7.86
N GLN A 45 0.20 -11.07 -7.01
CA GLN A 45 1.61 -10.67 -6.90
C GLN A 45 2.49 -11.44 -7.89
N TRP A 46 3.50 -10.76 -8.42
CA TRP A 46 4.52 -11.37 -9.27
C TRP A 46 5.34 -12.42 -8.52
N ASP A 47 5.73 -13.49 -9.23
CA ASP A 47 6.45 -14.62 -8.64
C ASP A 47 7.80 -14.22 -8.05
N GLU A 48 8.47 -13.22 -8.63
CA GLU A 48 9.76 -12.72 -8.17
C GLU A 48 9.70 -12.09 -6.77
N VAL A 49 8.58 -11.45 -6.44
CA VAL A 49 8.32 -10.86 -5.11
C VAL A 49 8.06 -11.95 -4.07
N LYS A 50 7.50 -13.10 -4.50
CA LYS A 50 7.12 -14.24 -3.62
C LYS A 50 8.27 -15.22 -3.34
N ARG A 51 9.45 -15.04 -3.94
CA ARG A 51 10.59 -15.95 -3.76
C ARG A 51 11.07 -15.93 -2.30
N PHE A 52 11.39 -17.10 -1.76
CA PHE A 52 11.97 -17.23 -0.41
C PHE A 52 13.40 -16.70 -0.32
N GLU A 53 14.18 -16.90 -1.38
CA GLU A 53 15.56 -16.44 -1.49
C GLU A 53 15.64 -15.27 -2.46
N TYR A 54 16.30 -14.19 -2.03
CA TYR A 54 16.52 -12.98 -2.83
C TYR A 54 15.23 -12.45 -3.52
N PRO A 55 14.15 -12.17 -2.77
CA PRO A 55 12.91 -11.66 -3.34
C PRO A 55 13.15 -10.33 -4.04
N HIS A 56 12.42 -10.09 -5.13
CA HIS A 56 12.41 -8.78 -5.76
C HIS A 56 11.72 -7.77 -4.84
N ASN A 57 12.30 -6.57 -4.71
CA ASN A 57 11.73 -5.52 -3.87
C ASN A 57 10.37 -5.07 -4.42
N TYR A 58 9.35 -5.10 -3.56
CA TYR A 58 8.05 -4.52 -3.87
C TYR A 58 8.14 -2.99 -3.75
N TYR A 59 7.63 -2.27 -4.74
CA TYR A 59 7.73 -0.82 -4.78
C TYR A 59 6.65 -0.17 -3.90
N VAL A 60 7.09 0.73 -3.01
CA VAL A 60 6.21 1.58 -2.20
C VAL A 60 6.62 3.02 -2.50
N ASP A 61 5.82 3.69 -3.33
CA ASP A 61 6.12 5.02 -3.83
C ASP A 61 5.20 6.07 -3.20
N LEU A 62 5.68 7.32 -3.18
CA LEU A 62 4.90 8.48 -2.76
C LEU A 62 4.24 9.11 -3.98
N SER A 63 2.99 9.56 -3.80
CA SER A 63 2.41 10.51 -4.74
C SER A 63 3.25 11.80 -4.76
N GLN A 64 3.25 12.52 -5.88
CA GLN A 64 4.00 13.76 -6.02
C GLN A 64 3.66 14.74 -4.88
N LYS A 65 2.36 14.93 -4.60
CA LYS A 65 1.87 15.80 -3.53
C LYS A 65 2.45 15.43 -2.15
N LEU A 66 2.50 14.14 -1.81
CA LEU A 66 3.02 13.69 -0.51
C LEU A 66 4.55 13.85 -0.43
N TRP A 67 5.24 13.61 -1.54
CA TRP A 67 6.68 13.85 -1.63
C TRP A 67 7.01 15.33 -1.44
N ASP A 68 6.26 16.23 -2.09
CA ASP A 68 6.43 17.68 -1.97
C ASP A 68 6.26 18.13 -0.51
N ILE A 69 5.20 17.68 0.16
CA ILE A 69 4.96 17.96 1.58
C ILE A 69 6.13 17.48 2.44
N LYS A 70 6.60 16.25 2.22
CA LYS A 70 7.76 15.70 2.95
C LYS A 70 9.00 16.56 2.72
N TYR A 71 9.27 16.94 1.47
CA TYR A 71 10.43 17.75 1.10
C TYR A 71 10.37 19.14 1.74
N GLU A 72 9.22 19.81 1.67
CA GLU A 72 9.01 21.11 2.31
C GLU A 72 9.24 21.05 3.83
N LEU A 73 8.72 20.01 4.50
CA LEU A 73 8.90 19.85 5.94
C LEU A 73 10.38 19.64 6.28
N LEU A 74 11.09 18.83 5.50
CA LEU A 74 12.52 18.60 5.70
C LEU A 74 13.33 19.89 5.48
N CYS A 75 13.08 20.63 4.40
CA CYS A 75 13.75 21.90 4.12
C CYS A 75 13.44 22.98 5.16
N LYS A 76 12.22 23.04 5.71
CA LYS A 76 11.87 23.99 6.79
C LYS A 76 12.53 23.63 8.12
N SER A 77 12.75 22.34 8.39
CA SER A 77 13.33 21.85 9.65
C SER A 77 14.86 21.82 9.67
N GLY A 78 15.50 21.71 8.50
CA GLY A 78 16.95 21.85 8.36
C GLY A 78 17.30 23.32 8.18
N ASN A 79 17.96 23.93 9.17
CA ASN A 79 18.60 25.24 9.02
C ASN A 79 19.78 25.14 8.01
N TYR A 80 19.48 25.13 6.71
CA TYR A 80 20.44 25.34 5.62
C TYR A 80 19.91 26.40 4.67
#